data_AF-U5D3S4-F1
#
_entry.id   AF-U5D3S4-F1
#
_cell.length_a   1.000
_cell.length_b   1.000
_cell.length_c   1.000
_cell.angle_alpha   90.00
_cell.angle_beta   90.00
_cell.angle_gamma   90.00
#
_symmetry.space_group_name_H-M   'P 1'
#
loop_
_entity.id
_entity.type
_entity.pdbx_description
1 polymer ?
#
loop_
_entity_poly.entity_id
_entity_poly.type
_entity_poly.pdbx_seq_one_letter_code
_entity_poly.pdbx_strand_id
1 'polypeptide(L)'
;MNGGPRALSATFNRMHHIALHLLYSSNQTVTTLFTLKQLHVYLLKAQLHHLHSKFLLHCSKLLINPSYASSFFTQIPTPNSFEFNTIIRILQTSGEPQQALSIFRRMHDENVQFDHFTLPFMARACVELSNLGLGQVVHGQAARLGLDADVFVQTSLIELYMGCECVPEARQGYGGCMSIV
;
A
#
# COMPACT_ATOMS: atom_id res chain seq x y z
N MET A 1 -20.17 29.61 -29.68
CA MET A 1 -18.96 29.29 -28.90
C MET A 1 -18.97 30.12 -27.61
N ASN A 2 -19.56 29.62 -26.53
CA ASN A 2 -19.62 30.31 -25.23
C ASN A 2 -19.36 29.31 -24.10
N GLY A 3 -18.13 28.79 -24.04
CA GLY A 3 -17.64 27.94 -22.95
C GLY A 3 -16.97 28.78 -21.87
N GLY A 4 -17.75 29.60 -21.15
CA GLY A 4 -17.22 30.53 -20.15
C GLY A 4 -16.83 29.86 -18.81
N PRO A 5 -16.15 30.61 -17.90
CA PRO A 5 -15.64 30.15 -16.60
C PRO A 5 -16.69 29.54 -15.65
N ARG A 6 -17.99 29.77 -15.91
CA ARG A 6 -19.11 29.15 -15.18
C ARG A 6 -19.25 27.65 -15.42
N ALA A 7 -18.93 27.14 -16.61
CA ALA A 7 -18.98 25.71 -16.90
C ALA A 7 -17.86 24.95 -16.14
N LEU A 8 -16.66 25.54 -16.09
CA LEU A 8 -15.52 25.00 -15.34
C LEU A 8 -15.79 24.97 -13.83
N SER A 9 -16.41 26.01 -13.28
CA SER A 9 -16.83 26.07 -11.87
C SER A 9 -17.92 25.03 -11.53
N ALA A 10 -18.91 24.84 -12.41
CA ALA A 10 -19.95 23.83 -12.22
C ALA A 10 -19.40 22.39 -12.28
N THR A 11 -18.48 22.10 -13.21
CA THR A 11 -17.79 20.80 -13.27
C THR A 11 -16.89 20.57 -12.06
N PHE A 12 -16.17 21.60 -11.60
CA PHE A 12 -15.33 21.55 -10.40
C PHE A 12 -16.17 21.24 -9.15
N ASN A 13 -17.29 21.94 -8.96
CA ASN A 13 -18.20 21.73 -7.82
C ASN A 13 -18.84 20.33 -7.84
N ARG A 14 -19.22 19.84 -9.03
CA ARG A 14 -19.74 18.48 -9.19
C ARG A 14 -18.69 17.42 -8.84
N MET A 15 -17.44 17.60 -9.29
CA MET A 15 -16.35 16.68 -8.99
C MET A 15 -15.96 16.70 -7.51
N HIS A 16 -15.97 17.87 -6.88
CA HIS A 16 -15.74 18.03 -5.45
C HIS A 16 -16.80 17.28 -4.63
N HIS A 17 -18.08 17.45 -4.96
CA HIS A 17 -19.17 16.73 -4.31
C HIS A 17 -19.08 15.22 -4.52
N ILE A 18 -18.72 14.77 -5.73
CA ILE A 18 -18.49 13.35 -6.04
C ILE A 18 -17.30 12.81 -5.23
N ALA A 19 -16.21 13.57 -5.10
CA ALA A 19 -15.04 13.17 -4.32
C ALA A 19 -15.39 13.02 -2.84
N LEU A 20 -16.09 14.00 -2.24
CA LEU A 20 -16.53 13.90 -0.85
C LEU A 20 -17.49 12.73 -0.66
N HIS A 21 -18.48 12.57 -1.54
CA HIS A 21 -19.43 11.46 -1.45
C HIS A 21 -18.75 10.10 -1.59
N LEU A 22 -17.85 9.90 -2.55
CA LEU A 22 -17.20 8.61 -2.75
C LEU A 22 -16.17 8.28 -1.66
N LEU A 23 -15.50 9.28 -1.09
CA LEU A 23 -14.45 9.08 -0.09
C LEU A 23 -14.99 9.03 1.36
N TYR A 24 -16.20 9.53 1.62
CA TYR A 24 -16.81 9.54 2.96
C TYR A 24 -18.05 8.65 3.10
N SER A 25 -18.74 8.27 2.01
CA SER A 25 -19.88 7.35 2.10
C SER A 25 -19.36 5.92 2.27
N SER A 26 -19.49 5.38 3.47
CA SER A 26 -19.04 4.05 3.90
C SER A 26 -19.84 2.88 3.32
N ASN A 27 -20.55 3.04 2.20
CA ASN A 27 -21.36 1.97 1.62
C ASN A 27 -21.25 1.91 0.08
N GLN A 28 -21.08 0.67 -0.39
CA GLN A 28 -20.78 0.25 -1.75
C GLN A 28 -21.49 1.09 -2.83
N THR A 29 -20.73 1.92 -3.55
CA THR A 29 -21.21 2.49 -4.82
C THR A 29 -20.32 1.99 -5.95
N VAL A 30 -20.97 1.35 -6.94
CA VAL A 30 -20.35 0.90 -8.19
C VAL A 30 -19.76 2.13 -8.88
N THR A 31 -18.45 2.27 -8.77
CA THR A 31 -17.71 3.38 -9.38
C THR A 31 -17.19 2.89 -10.71
N THR A 32 -17.60 3.53 -11.81
CA THR A 32 -17.10 3.17 -13.14
C THR A 32 -15.64 3.63 -13.27
N LEU A 33 -14.84 2.90 -14.05
CA LEU A 33 -13.44 3.29 -14.33
C LEU A 33 -13.33 4.72 -14.88
N PHE A 34 -14.36 5.17 -15.59
CA PHE A 34 -14.47 6.54 -16.08
C PHE A 34 -14.53 7.58 -14.96
N THR A 35 -15.40 7.41 -13.96
CA THR A 35 -15.49 8.36 -12.83
C THR A 35 -14.24 8.31 -11.97
N LEU A 36 -13.60 7.15 -11.84
CA LEU A 36 -12.32 7.00 -11.15
C LEU A 36 -11.19 7.79 -11.82
N LYS A 37 -11.09 7.71 -13.16
CA LYS A 37 -10.11 8.50 -13.93
C LYS A 37 -10.39 10.01 -13.84
N GLN A 38 -11.66 10.40 -13.86
CA GLN A 38 -12.02 11.82 -13.69
C GLN A 38 -11.64 12.35 -12.29
N LEU A 39 -11.86 11.55 -11.24
CA LEU A 39 -11.45 11.88 -9.88
C LEU A 39 -9.93 11.96 -9.73
N HIS A 40 -9.20 11.01 -10.29
CA HIS A 40 -7.74 11.03 -10.29
C HIS A 40 -7.21 12.35 -10.89
N VAL A 41 -7.64 12.70 -12.11
CA VAL A 41 -7.22 13.94 -12.77
C VAL A 41 -7.59 15.18 -11.93
N TYR A 42 -8.76 15.16 -11.29
CA TYR A 42 -9.20 16.24 -10.42
C TYR A 42 -8.34 16.39 -9.17
N LEU A 43 -8.04 15.30 -8.46
CA LEU A 43 -7.22 15.31 -7.24
C LEU A 43 -5.83 15.88 -7.49
N LEU A 44 -5.19 15.48 -8.61
CA LEU A 44 -3.88 15.99 -9.01
C LEU A 44 -3.93 17.48 -9.38
N LYS A 45 -4.92 17.91 -10.18
CA LYS A 45 -5.05 19.31 -10.61
C LYS A 45 -5.41 20.26 -9.46
N ALA A 46 -6.22 19.80 -8.52
CA ALA A 46 -6.68 20.59 -7.39
C ALA A 46 -5.71 20.56 -6.19
N GLN A 47 -4.61 19.80 -6.27
CA GLN A 47 -3.61 19.64 -5.20
C GLN A 47 -4.23 19.24 -3.85
N LEU A 48 -5.28 18.40 -3.90
CA LEU A 48 -5.99 17.96 -2.69
C LEU A 48 -5.27 16.77 -2.05
N HIS A 49 -4.04 16.99 -1.60
CA HIS A 49 -3.15 15.95 -1.07
C HIS A 49 -3.78 15.13 0.08
N HIS A 50 -4.61 15.76 0.91
CA HIS A 50 -5.29 15.10 2.03
C HIS A 50 -6.34 14.04 1.60
N LEU A 51 -6.77 14.05 0.34
CA LEU A 51 -7.73 13.09 -0.20
C LEU A 51 -7.07 11.91 -0.95
N HIS A 52 -5.77 11.97 -1.24
CA HIS A 52 -5.04 10.91 -1.92
C HIS A 52 -5.04 9.60 -1.11
N SER A 53 -4.81 9.70 0.21
CA SER A 53 -4.90 8.59 1.16
C SER A 53 -6.26 7.89 1.11
N LYS A 54 -7.35 8.67 1.15
CA LYS A 54 -8.72 8.15 1.06
C LYS A 54 -9.01 7.56 -0.31
N PHE A 55 -8.49 8.17 -1.38
CA PHE A 55 -8.65 7.68 -2.74
C PHE A 55 -7.93 6.34 -2.94
N LEU A 56 -6.70 6.19 -2.44
CA LEU A 56 -5.98 4.91 -2.42
C LEU A 56 -6.74 3.84 -1.63
N LEU A 57 -7.30 4.19 -0.46
CA LEU A 57 -8.14 3.27 0.33
C LEU A 57 -9.45 2.91 -0.41
N HIS A 58 -10.03 3.85 -1.16
CA HIS A 58 -11.19 3.60 -2.01
C HIS A 58 -10.84 2.65 -3.15
N CYS A 59 -9.70 2.86 -3.82
CA CYS A 59 -9.15 1.93 -4.81
C CYS A 59 -8.90 0.53 -4.22
N SER A 60 -8.39 0.45 -2.98
CA SER A 60 -8.17 -0.82 -2.29
C SER A 60 -9.47 -1.58 -2.06
N LYS A 61 -10.55 -0.88 -1.65
CA LYS A 61 -11.86 -1.49 -1.38
C LYS A 61 -12.59 -1.92 -2.64
N LEU A 62 -12.39 -1.22 -3.74
CA LEU A 62 -13.08 -1.50 -5.00
C LEU A 62 -12.46 -2.66 -5.78
N LEU A 63 -11.35 -3.25 -5.33
CA LEU A 63 -10.60 -4.29 -6.06
C LEU A 63 -10.19 -3.85 -7.48
N ILE A 64 -10.12 -2.53 -7.74
CA ILE A 64 -9.85 -2.03 -9.09
C ILE A 64 -8.34 -2.00 -9.27
N ASN A 65 -7.83 -3.16 -9.66
CA ASN A 65 -6.60 -3.37 -10.39
C ASN A 65 -5.34 -2.81 -9.70
N PRO A 66 -4.48 -3.66 -9.09
CA PRO A 66 -3.25 -3.21 -8.44
C PRO A 66 -2.39 -2.31 -9.35
N SER A 67 -2.40 -2.55 -10.67
CA SER A 67 -1.69 -1.73 -11.66
C SER A 67 -2.20 -0.29 -11.73
N TYR A 68 -3.51 -0.05 -11.59
CA TYR A 68 -4.04 1.32 -11.56
C TYR A 68 -3.66 2.05 -10.27
N ALA A 69 -3.75 1.36 -9.13
CA ALA A 69 -3.34 1.92 -7.84
C ALA A 69 -1.85 2.28 -7.84
N SER A 70 -0.98 1.41 -8.37
CA SER A 70 0.45 1.69 -8.55
C SER A 70 0.68 2.88 -9.47
N SER A 71 -0.05 2.95 -10.59
CA SER A 71 0.06 4.07 -11.53
C SER A 71 -0.40 5.40 -10.94
N PHE A 72 -1.41 5.39 -10.06
CA PHE A 72 -1.81 6.58 -9.30
C PHE A 72 -0.74 6.96 -8.28
N PHE A 73 -0.22 5.98 -7.53
CA PHE A 73 0.78 6.20 -6.50
C PHE A 73 2.08 6.81 -7.05
N THR A 74 2.53 6.42 -8.25
CA THR A 74 3.71 7.02 -8.90
C THR A 74 3.52 8.49 -9.28
N GLN A 75 2.28 8.99 -9.33
CA GLN A 75 1.95 10.39 -9.61
C GLN A 75 1.84 11.24 -8.33
N ILE A 76 1.92 10.62 -7.14
CA ILE A 76 1.95 11.35 -5.87
C ILE A 76 3.39 11.86 -5.65
N PRO A 77 3.61 13.19 -5.59
CA PRO A 77 4.97 13.75 -5.53
C PRO A 77 5.71 13.46 -4.23
N THR A 78 5.00 13.50 -3.10
CA THR A 78 5.56 13.34 -1.74
C THR A 78 4.64 12.45 -0.91
N PRO A 79 4.64 11.13 -1.14
CA PRO A 79 3.78 10.21 -0.42
C PRO A 79 4.16 10.12 1.06
N ASN A 80 3.17 10.08 1.94
CA ASN A 80 3.34 9.86 3.38
C ASN A 80 3.26 8.36 3.75
N SER A 81 3.58 8.01 5.00
CA SER A 81 3.57 6.62 5.49
C SER A 81 2.23 5.92 5.24
N PHE A 82 1.10 6.63 5.38
CA PHE A 82 -0.22 6.05 5.14
C PHE A 82 -0.41 5.66 3.67
N GLU A 83 -0.01 6.51 2.73
CA GLU A 83 -0.13 6.24 1.29
C GLU A 83 0.75 5.04 0.90
N PHE A 84 2.00 4.99 1.39
CA PHE A 84 2.90 3.84 1.24
C PHE A 84 2.29 2.56 1.79
N ASN A 85 1.82 2.57 3.04
CA ASN A 85 1.20 1.42 3.68
C ASN A 85 -0.02 0.92 2.91
N THR A 86 -0.81 1.84 2.37
CA THR A 86 -1.99 1.50 1.58
C THR A 86 -1.61 0.78 0.29
N ILE A 87 -0.64 1.30 -0.47
CA ILE A 87 -0.23 0.66 -1.73
C ILE A 87 0.52 -0.67 -1.49
N ILE A 88 1.34 -0.76 -0.44
CA ILE A 88 2.02 -2.02 -0.04
C ILE A 88 0.97 -3.08 0.27
N ARG A 89 -0.06 -2.74 1.06
CA ARG A 89 -1.16 -3.64 1.37
C ARG A 89 -1.90 -4.07 0.11
N ILE A 90 -2.24 -3.15 -0.80
CA ILE A 90 -2.94 -3.47 -2.05
C ILE A 90 -2.13 -4.48 -2.86
N LEU A 91 -0.83 -4.23 -3.04
CA LEU A 91 0.05 -5.08 -3.85
C LEU A 91 0.23 -6.47 -3.22
N GLN A 92 0.52 -6.51 -1.92
CA GLN A 92 0.69 -7.78 -1.20
C GLN A 92 -0.61 -8.60 -1.22
N THR A 93 -1.76 -8.00 -0.90
CA THR A 93 -3.04 -8.73 -0.89
C THR A 93 -3.53 -9.12 -2.29
N SER A 94 -2.99 -8.48 -3.34
CA SER A 94 -3.29 -8.81 -4.74
C SER A 94 -2.34 -9.88 -5.33
N GLY A 95 -1.42 -10.44 -4.54
CA GLY A 95 -0.48 -11.45 -5.04
C GLY A 95 0.68 -10.87 -5.87
N GLU A 96 1.03 -9.60 -5.64
CA GLU A 96 2.15 -8.91 -6.30
C GLU A 96 3.28 -8.57 -5.28
N PRO A 97 3.84 -9.56 -4.55
CA PRO A 97 4.77 -9.31 -3.45
C PRO A 97 6.09 -8.67 -3.92
N GLN A 98 6.54 -8.91 -5.15
CA GLN A 98 7.71 -8.24 -5.72
C GLN A 98 7.48 -6.74 -5.90
N GLN A 99 6.28 -6.35 -6.34
CA GLN A 99 5.93 -4.94 -6.46
C GLN A 99 5.80 -4.30 -5.08
N ALA A 100 5.19 -4.99 -4.11
CA ALA A 100 5.12 -4.52 -2.73
C ALA A 100 6.52 -4.22 -2.16
N LEU A 101 7.49 -5.10 -2.43
CA LEU A 101 8.89 -4.87 -2.06
C LEU A 101 9.53 -3.66 -2.73
N SER A 102 9.25 -3.45 -4.03
CA SER A 102 9.76 -2.28 -4.74
C SER A 102 9.27 -0.98 -4.09
N ILE A 103 8.01 -0.95 -3.64
CA ILE A 103 7.43 0.19 -2.93
C ILE A 103 8.01 0.33 -1.52
N PHE A 104 8.22 -0.77 -0.81
CA PHE A 104 8.87 -0.75 0.51
C PHE A 104 10.31 -0.20 0.44
N ARG A 105 11.09 -0.60 -0.57
CA ARG A 105 12.42 -0.03 -0.81
C ARG A 105 12.32 1.46 -1.13
N ARG A 106 11.37 1.88 -1.96
CA ARG A 106 11.14 3.30 -2.23
C ARG A 106 10.81 4.09 -0.96
N MET A 107 9.98 3.54 -0.08
CA MET A 107 9.64 4.14 1.22
C MET A 107 10.89 4.37 2.08
N HIS A 108 11.79 3.38 2.10
CA HIS A 108 13.10 3.49 2.75
C HIS A 108 13.96 4.60 2.14
N ASP A 109 14.09 4.60 0.81
CA ASP A 109 14.96 5.54 0.08
C ASP A 109 14.46 7.00 0.19
N GLU A 110 13.14 7.18 0.33
CA GLU A 110 12.51 8.47 0.62
C GLU A 110 12.55 8.86 2.11
N ASN A 111 13.22 8.07 2.97
CA ASN A 111 13.32 8.26 4.42
C ASN A 111 11.96 8.35 5.14
N VAL A 112 10.95 7.66 4.61
CA VAL A 112 9.64 7.57 5.24
C VAL A 112 9.64 6.43 6.24
N GLN A 113 9.31 6.74 7.50
CA GLN A 113 9.36 5.78 8.61
C GLN A 113 8.36 4.64 8.40
N PHE A 114 8.84 3.41 8.54
CA PHE A 114 8.01 2.22 8.65
C PHE A 114 7.24 2.24 9.97
N ASP A 115 6.08 1.60 9.99
CA ASP A 115 5.27 1.45 11.18
C ASP A 115 4.74 0.02 11.35
N HIS A 116 3.95 -0.18 12.40
CA HIS A 116 3.28 -1.44 12.73
C HIS A 116 2.24 -1.86 11.67
N PHE A 117 1.90 -0.99 10.71
CA PHE A 117 1.09 -1.34 9.55
C PHE A 117 1.91 -1.67 8.31
N THR A 118 3.20 -1.33 8.24
CA THR A 118 4.08 -1.70 7.12
C THR A 118 4.61 -3.11 7.27
N LEU A 119 5.23 -3.40 8.42
CA LEU A 119 6.05 -4.59 8.63
C LEU A 119 5.29 -5.92 8.49
N PRO A 120 4.02 -6.06 8.94
CA PRO A 120 3.28 -7.31 8.77
C PRO A 120 3.06 -7.71 7.31
N PHE A 121 2.77 -6.74 6.43
CA PHE A 121 2.61 -7.05 5.00
C PHE A 121 3.96 -7.40 4.36
N MET A 122 5.05 -6.81 4.82
CA MET A 122 6.37 -7.14 4.33
C MET A 122 6.82 -8.53 4.77
N ALA A 123 6.57 -8.91 6.03
CA ALA A 123 6.80 -10.25 6.53
C ALA A 123 6.06 -11.30 5.66
N ARG A 124 4.78 -11.05 5.40
CA ARG A 124 3.98 -11.93 4.53
C ARG A 124 4.47 -11.98 3.08
N ALA A 125 4.89 -10.85 2.51
CA ALA A 125 5.49 -10.82 1.17
C ALA A 125 6.78 -11.65 1.11
N CYS A 126 7.59 -11.68 2.19
CA CYS A 126 8.79 -12.53 2.24
C CYS A 126 8.45 -14.02 2.23
N VAL A 127 7.38 -14.44 2.93
CA VAL A 127 6.88 -15.83 2.90
C VAL A 127 6.45 -16.21 1.49
N GLU A 128 5.64 -15.37 0.83
CA GLU A 128 5.18 -15.62 -0.54
C GLU A 128 6.33 -15.72 -1.55
N LEU A 129 7.44 -15.03 -1.26
CA LEU A 129 8.66 -15.06 -2.07
C LEU A 129 9.66 -16.14 -1.64
N SER A 130 9.37 -16.88 -0.57
CA SER A 130 10.31 -17.84 0.05
C SER A 130 11.68 -17.20 0.31
N ASN A 131 11.70 -15.96 0.81
CA ASN A 131 12.94 -15.20 0.98
C ASN A 131 13.20 -14.91 2.46
N LEU A 132 13.80 -15.89 3.14
CA LEU A 132 14.15 -15.78 4.55
C LEU A 132 15.14 -14.64 4.84
N GLY A 133 16.13 -14.44 3.98
CA GLY A 133 17.13 -13.38 4.16
C GLY A 133 16.50 -11.98 4.17
N LEU A 134 15.53 -11.74 3.29
CA LEU A 134 14.74 -10.51 3.32
C LEU A 134 13.84 -10.45 4.58
N GLY A 135 13.26 -11.56 4.99
CA GLY A 135 12.52 -11.67 6.24
C GLY A 135 13.34 -11.23 7.46
N GLN A 136 14.60 -11.64 7.54
CA GLN A 136 15.53 -11.23 8.60
C GLN A 136 15.80 -9.72 8.57
N VAL A 137 15.85 -9.10 7.38
CA VAL A 137 15.93 -7.65 7.26
C VAL A 137 14.68 -6.98 7.83
N VAL A 138 13.48 -7.49 7.50
CA VAL A 138 12.21 -6.98 8.07
C VAL A 138 12.19 -7.10 9.59
N HIS A 139 12.63 -8.24 10.13
CA HIS A 139 12.75 -8.44 11.58
C HIS A 139 13.74 -7.45 12.22
N GLY A 140 14.92 -7.25 11.61
CA GLY A 140 15.90 -6.27 12.07
C GLY A 140 15.36 -4.84 12.07
N GLN A 141 14.53 -4.47 11.08
CA GLN A 141 13.84 -3.17 11.08
C GLN A 141 12.82 -3.08 12.23
N ALA A 142 12.06 -4.14 12.49
CA ALA A 142 11.11 -4.17 13.61
C ALA A 142 11.80 -3.89 14.95
N ALA A 143 12.90 -4.60 15.23
CA ALA A 143 13.67 -4.44 16.47
C ALA A 143 14.29 -3.04 16.59
N ARG A 144 14.85 -2.52 15.48
CA ARG A 144 15.43 -1.16 15.46
C ARG A 144 14.40 -0.07 15.73
N LEU A 145 13.16 -0.27 15.34
CA LEU A 145 12.06 0.67 15.54
C LEU A 145 11.32 0.45 16.87
N GLY A 146 11.68 -0.58 17.64
CA GLY A 146 10.95 -0.98 18.85
C GLY A 146 9.52 -1.47 18.57
N LEU A 147 9.29 -1.99 17.36
CA LEU A 147 8.00 -2.52 16.92
C LEU A 147 7.89 -4.04 17.11
N ASP A 148 8.97 -4.69 17.52
CA ASP A 148 9.04 -6.11 17.86
C ASP A 148 8.23 -6.49 19.09
N ALA A 149 7.74 -5.52 19.88
CA ALA A 149 6.78 -5.73 20.96
C ALA A 149 5.30 -5.59 20.52
N ASP A 150 5.05 -5.09 19.30
CA ASP A 150 3.68 -4.99 18.77
C ASP A 150 3.14 -6.38 18.42
N VAL A 151 1.95 -6.71 18.94
CA VAL A 151 1.36 -8.05 18.79
C VAL A 151 1.14 -8.44 17.32
N PHE A 152 0.76 -7.48 16.46
CA PHE A 152 0.56 -7.76 15.04
C PHE A 152 1.89 -8.01 14.33
N VAL A 153 2.91 -7.21 14.64
CA VAL A 153 4.26 -7.41 14.12
C VAL A 153 4.82 -8.75 14.59
N GLN A 154 4.76 -9.08 15.88
CA GLN A 154 5.21 -10.36 16.41
C GLN A 154 4.53 -11.55 15.72
N THR A 155 3.21 -11.51 15.60
CA THR A 155 2.45 -12.57 14.93
C THR A 155 2.93 -12.76 13.49
N SER A 156 3.12 -11.67 12.75
CA SER A 156 3.61 -11.72 11.38
C SER A 156 5.06 -12.23 11.26
N LEU A 157 5.92 -11.95 12.26
CA LEU A 157 7.29 -12.46 12.29
C LEU A 157 7.32 -13.95 12.58
N ILE A 158 6.44 -14.46 13.45
CA ILE A 158 6.30 -15.90 13.68
C ILE A 158 5.85 -16.59 12.39
N GLU A 159 4.82 -16.06 11.71
CA GLU A 159 4.37 -16.55 10.40
C GLU A 159 5.49 -16.53 9.35
N LEU A 160 6.35 -15.50 9.38
CA LEU A 160 7.50 -15.39 8.50
C LEU A 160 8.48 -16.55 8.65
N TYR A 161 8.95 -16.81 9.88
CA TYR A 161 9.95 -17.87 10.10
C TYR A 161 9.36 -19.25 9.82
N MET A 162 8.14 -19.51 10.31
CA MET A 162 7.46 -20.79 10.02
C MET A 162 7.21 -20.96 8.51
N GLY A 163 6.77 -19.90 7.83
CA GLY A 163 6.41 -19.93 6.42
C GLY A 163 7.61 -20.13 5.51
N CYS A 164 8.73 -19.45 5.76
CA CYS A 164 9.95 -19.58 4.96
C CYS A 164 10.70 -20.89 5.23
N GLU A 165 10.67 -21.43 6.46
CA GLU A 165 11.32 -22.72 6.79
C GLU A 165 10.55 -23.94 6.27
N CYS A 166 9.24 -23.81 6.05
CA CYS A 166 8.40 -24.89 5.51
C CYS A 166 8.36 -24.96 3.98
N VAL A 167 9.01 -24.03 3.25
CA VAL A 167 9.14 -24.18 1.80
C VAL A 167 10.22 -25.22 1.53
N PRO A 168 9.91 -26.36 0.88
CA PRO A 168 10.93 -27.32 0.49
C PRO A 168 11.78 -26.69 -0.63
N GLU A 169 12.78 -25.91 -0.24
CA GLU A 169 13.68 -25.27 -1.19
C GLU A 169 14.60 -26.33 -1.79
N ALA A 170 14.32 -26.64 -3.05
CA ALA A 170 15.31 -27.12 -3.99
C ALA A 170 16.45 -26.10 -4.09
N ARG A 171 17.44 -26.28 -3.20
CA ARG A 171 18.81 -25.73 -3.13
C ARG A 171 19.09 -24.93 -1.86
N GLN A 172 19.70 -25.68 -0.94
CA GLN A 172 20.93 -25.31 -0.24
C GLN A 172 20.76 -24.59 1.11
N GLY A 173 20.38 -25.39 2.10
CA GLY A 173 21.25 -25.66 3.25
C GLY A 173 21.63 -24.45 4.12
N TYR A 174 20.71 -24.08 5.00
CA TYR A 174 21.07 -23.67 6.35
C TYR A 174 20.11 -24.35 7.32
N GLY A 175 20.56 -25.46 7.90
CA GLY A 175 19.98 -25.99 9.12
C GLY A 175 20.32 -25.03 10.25
N GLY A 176 19.30 -24.47 10.88
CA GLY A 176 19.46 -23.58 12.00
C GLY A 176 18.12 -23.30 12.64
N CYS A 177 17.61 -24.26 13.41
CA CYS A 177 16.79 -23.92 14.57
C CYS A 177 17.60 -22.92 15.40
N MET A 178 17.31 -21.63 15.27
CA MET A 178 17.65 -20.64 16.28
C MET A 178 16.34 -20.08 16.83
N SER A 179 16.04 -20.56 18.04
CA SER A 179 15.28 -19.90 19.10
C SER A 179 14.41 -18.72 18.68
N ILE A 180 13.13 -19.01 18.44
CA ILE A 180 12.07 -18.02 18.58
C ILE A 180 11.71 -18.01 20.07
N VAL A 181 12.33 -17.12 20.84
CA VAL A 181 11.83 -15.98 21.66
C VAL A 181 13.01 -15.45 22.47
#